data_AF-A0A2H0HL91-F1
#
_entry.id   AF-A0A2H0HL91-F1
#
_cell.length_a   1.000
_cell.length_b   1.000
_cell.length_c   1.000
_cell.angle_alpha   90.00
_cell.angle_beta   90.00
_cell.angle_gamma   90.00
#
_symmetry.space_group_name_H-M   'P 1'
#
loop_
_entity.id
_entity.type
_entity.pdbx_description
1 polymer ?
#
loop_
_entity_poly.entity_id
_entity_poly.type
_entity_poly.pdbx_seq_one_letter_code
_entity_poly.pdbx_strand_id
1 'polypeptide(L)'
;MKKGFKPIGPVNWALLLAAIILLWSSSNMKWGDGRWNRIVKTDGTGYFSYLPAIFVYHDLTFSFHDSVAGHPEHSEFKYEYRTHYKGQPVNKYYAGTALMMMPFYLIGHLLNYLTGNPMDGFSVWVLIFIHIGAI
;
A
#
# COMPACT_ATOMS: atom_id res chain seq x y z
N MET A 1 -27.80 24.49 -20.07
CA MET A 1 -28.59 23.70 -19.11
C MET A 1 -27.78 23.53 -17.83
N LYS A 2 -28.03 24.34 -16.79
CA LYS A 2 -27.28 24.27 -15.52
C LYS A 2 -27.77 23.05 -14.75
N LYS A 3 -26.98 21.97 -14.65
CA LYS A 3 -27.26 20.88 -13.71
C LYS A 3 -27.19 21.47 -12.30
N GLY A 4 -28.35 21.72 -11.69
CA GLY A 4 -28.43 22.20 -10.32
C GLY A 4 -27.75 21.22 -9.37
N PHE A 5 -26.96 21.75 -8.43
CA PHE A 5 -26.30 20.97 -7.39
C PHE A 5 -27.38 20.19 -6.62
N LYS A 6 -27.36 18.86 -6.72
CA LYS A 6 -28.29 18.01 -5.98
C LYS A 6 -27.80 17.99 -4.52
N PRO A 7 -28.61 18.41 -3.54
CA PRO A 7 -28.18 18.41 -2.15
C PRO A 7 -27.81 16.99 -1.71
N ILE A 8 -26.72 16.89 -0.93
CA ILE A 8 -26.23 15.65 -0.35
C ILE A 8 -27.30 15.15 0.63
N GLY A 9 -27.90 13.99 0.33
CA GLY A 9 -28.96 13.41 1.18
C GLY A 9 -28.42 12.91 2.52
N PRO A 10 -29.30 12.68 3.51
CA PRO A 10 -28.91 12.23 4.85
C PRO A 10 -28.13 10.91 4.83
N VAL A 11 -28.40 10.01 3.87
CA VAL A 11 -27.66 8.75 3.69
C VAL A 11 -26.18 8.99 3.37
N ASN A 12 -25.88 9.97 2.51
CA ASN A 12 -24.50 10.28 2.15
C ASN A 12 -23.72 10.82 3.36
N TRP A 13 -24.36 11.65 4.19
CA TRP A 13 -23.77 12.10 5.44
C TRP A 13 -23.51 10.96 6.41
N ALA A 14 -24.45 10.02 6.54
CA ALA A 14 -24.25 8.82 7.35
C ALA A 14 -23.07 7.97 6.85
N LEU A 15 -22.95 7.77 5.53
CA LEU A 15 -21.82 7.06 4.92
C LEU A 15 -20.48 7.77 5.17
N LEU A 16 -20.44 9.10 5.03
CA LEU A 16 -19.24 9.89 5.33
C LEU A 16 -18.85 9.79 6.80
N LEU A 17 -19.81 9.91 7.72
CA LEU A 17 -19.56 9.75 9.15
C LEU A 17 -19.06 8.34 9.47
N ALA A 18 -19.66 7.30 8.89
CA ALA A 18 -19.20 5.92 9.04
C ALA A 18 -17.76 5.74 8.55
N ALA A 19 -17.43 6.26 7.36
CA ALA A 19 -16.07 6.21 6.82
C ALA A 19 -15.06 6.93 7.72
N ILE A 20 -15.40 8.11 8.27
CA ILE A 20 -14.55 8.84 9.20
C ILE A 20 -14.31 8.04 10.49
N ILE A 21 -15.37 7.44 11.06
CA ILE A 21 -15.27 6.66 12.29
C ILE A 21 -14.42 5.40 12.06
N LEU A 22 -14.62 4.70 10.95
CA LEU A 22 -13.83 3.52 10.58
C LEU A 22 -12.36 3.86 10.36
N LEU A 23 -12.09 4.94 9.62
CA LEU A 23 -10.73 5.44 9.41
C LEU A 23 -10.07 5.79 10.74
N TRP A 24 -10.73 6.61 11.57
CA TRP A 24 -10.21 7.00 12.88
C TRP A 24 -9.89 5.79 13.76
N SER A 25 -10.84 4.85 13.88
CA SER A 25 -10.67 3.65 14.70
C SER A 25 -9.50 2.80 14.19
N SER A 26 -9.44 2.56 12.88
CA SER A 26 -8.38 1.74 12.29
C SER A 26 -7.00 2.41 12.36
N SER A 27 -6.93 3.72 12.15
CA SER A 27 -5.68 4.50 12.27
C SER A 27 -5.09 4.41 13.68
N ASN A 28 -5.91 4.50 14.73
CA ASN A 28 -5.45 4.32 16.11
C ASN A 28 -4.81 2.94 16.35
N MET A 29 -5.35 1.90 15.71
CA MET A 29 -4.81 0.54 15.82
C MET A 29 -3.52 0.34 15.02
N LYS A 30 -3.35 1.03 13.89
CA LYS A 30 -2.33 0.68 12.89
C LYS A 30 -1.19 1.67 12.70
N TRP A 31 -1.34 2.95 13.04
CA TRP A 31 -0.35 3.96 12.61
C TRP A 31 0.74 4.27 13.64
N GLY A 32 0.42 4.19 14.94
CA GLY A 32 1.35 4.53 16.02
C GLY A 32 2.45 3.50 16.27
N ASP A 33 3.53 3.92 16.93
CA ASP A 33 4.60 3.08 17.49
C ASP A 33 5.18 2.04 16.52
N GLY A 34 5.36 2.43 15.24
CA GLY A 34 5.91 1.53 14.22
C GLY A 34 4.94 0.45 13.71
N ARG A 35 3.69 0.40 14.21
CA ARG A 35 2.68 -0.59 13.78
C ARG A 35 2.32 -0.46 12.30
N TRP A 36 2.58 0.69 11.69
CA TRP A 36 2.32 0.96 10.27
C TRP A 36 3.07 -0.01 9.35
N ASN A 37 4.22 -0.51 9.81
CA ASN A 37 5.02 -1.47 9.07
C ASN A 37 4.31 -2.84 8.89
N ARG A 38 3.31 -3.11 9.74
CA ARG A 38 2.53 -4.36 9.74
C ARG A 38 1.24 -4.27 8.93
N ILE A 39 1.02 -3.16 8.21
CA ILE A 39 -0.17 -2.94 7.38
C ILE A 39 -0.19 -3.94 6.22
N VAL A 40 0.94 -4.10 5.53
CA VAL A 40 1.13 -5.08 4.46
C VAL A 40 2.02 -6.18 4.98
N LYS A 41 1.55 -7.43 4.91
CA LYS A 41 2.30 -8.61 5.38
C LYS A 41 1.84 -9.86 4.65
N THR A 42 2.64 -10.93 4.76
CA THR A 42 2.29 -12.28 4.25
C THR A 42 1.89 -12.23 2.76
N ASP A 43 0.69 -12.65 2.39
CA ASP A 43 0.18 -12.64 1.03
C ASP A 43 -0.01 -11.23 0.47
N GLY A 44 -0.40 -10.29 1.33
CA GLY A 44 -0.45 -8.85 1.02
C GLY A 44 0.84 -8.33 0.40
N THR A 45 2.00 -8.83 0.86
CA THR A 45 3.30 -8.45 0.31
C THR A 45 3.39 -8.78 -1.17
N GLY A 46 2.95 -9.96 -1.59
CA GLY A 46 3.01 -10.36 -3.00
C GLY A 46 2.13 -9.50 -3.91
N TYR A 47 0.92 -9.17 -3.47
CA TYR A 47 0.05 -8.23 -4.19
C TYR A 47 0.67 -6.83 -4.25
N PHE A 48 1.23 -6.36 -3.14
CA PHE A 48 1.83 -5.02 -3.02
C PHE A 48 3.10 -4.86 -3.85
N SER A 49 3.97 -5.88 -3.90
CA SER A 49 5.32 -5.81 -4.49
C SER A 49 5.38 -5.43 -5.96
N TYR A 50 4.28 -5.54 -6.72
CA TYR A 50 4.20 -5.01 -8.08
C TYR A 50 4.40 -3.49 -8.14
N LEU A 51 3.96 -2.75 -7.12
CA LEU A 51 4.07 -1.29 -7.09
C LEU A 51 5.53 -0.81 -6.96
N PRO A 52 6.30 -1.23 -5.93
CA PRO A 52 7.73 -0.88 -5.88
C PRO A 52 8.51 -1.49 -7.05
N ALA A 53 8.15 -2.69 -7.54
CA ALA A 53 8.77 -3.28 -8.72
C ALA A 53 8.66 -2.37 -9.95
N ILE A 54 7.50 -1.75 -10.18
CA ILE A 54 7.26 -0.89 -11.35
C ILE A 54 7.81 0.52 -11.16
N PHE A 55 7.55 1.14 -10.00
CA PHE A 55 7.76 2.57 -9.79
C PHE A 55 9.10 2.92 -9.13
N VAL A 56 9.76 1.98 -8.47
CA VAL A 56 11.01 2.23 -7.71
C VAL A 56 12.17 1.42 -8.26
N TYR A 57 12.02 0.10 -8.32
CA TYR A 57 13.12 -0.81 -8.69
C TYR A 57 13.22 -1.07 -10.19
N HIS A 58 12.15 -0.81 -10.93
CA HIS A 58 12.02 -1.13 -12.36
C HIS A 58 12.40 -2.60 -12.68
N ASP A 59 12.00 -3.52 -11.78
CA ASP A 59 12.37 -4.94 -11.79
C ASP A 59 11.17 -5.86 -11.54
N LEU A 60 10.63 -6.45 -12.62
CA LEU A 60 9.54 -7.44 -12.58
C LEU A 60 10.04 -8.89 -12.35
N THR A 61 11.34 -9.10 -12.15
CA THR A 61 11.89 -10.37 -11.66
C THR A 61 11.90 -10.44 -10.13
N PHE A 62 11.62 -9.32 -9.45
CA PHE A 62 11.54 -9.22 -7.99
C PHE A 62 12.85 -9.63 -7.30
N SER A 63 13.98 -9.37 -7.95
CA SER A 63 15.32 -9.64 -7.41
C SER A 63 15.65 -8.72 -6.22
N PHE A 64 14.99 -7.57 -6.13
CA PHE A 64 15.11 -6.66 -4.97
C PHE A 64 14.58 -7.24 -3.65
N HIS A 65 13.75 -8.29 -3.68
CA HIS A 65 13.11 -8.85 -2.48
C HIS A 65 14.13 -9.22 -1.41
N ASP A 66 15.23 -9.87 -1.77
CA ASP A 66 16.23 -10.35 -0.81
C ASP A 66 16.90 -9.18 -0.07
N SER A 67 17.12 -8.06 -0.79
CA SER A 67 17.64 -6.84 -0.19
C SER A 67 16.64 -6.18 0.76
N VAL A 68 15.35 -6.15 0.39
CA VAL A 68 14.30 -5.57 1.24
C VAL A 68 14.07 -6.45 2.48
N ALA A 69 13.94 -7.76 2.30
CA ALA A 69 13.74 -8.73 3.37
C ALA A 69 14.91 -8.75 4.37
N GLY A 70 16.12 -8.46 3.90
CA GLY A 70 17.32 -8.32 4.74
C GLY A 70 17.38 -7.03 5.57
N HIS A 71 16.59 -6.00 5.22
CA HIS A 71 16.63 -4.71 5.91
C HIS A 71 15.84 -4.78 7.24
N PRO A 72 16.42 -4.36 8.39
CA PRO A 72 15.75 -4.46 9.69
C PRO A 72 14.40 -3.74 9.74
N GLU A 73 14.32 -2.56 9.11
CA GLU A 73 13.10 -1.76 9.03
C GLU A 73 12.03 -2.37 8.11
N HIS A 74 12.35 -3.36 7.30
CA HIS A 74 11.42 -4.00 6.35
C HIS A 74 11.19 -5.48 6.68
N SER A 75 11.42 -5.86 7.94
CA SER A 75 11.31 -7.27 8.38
C SER A 75 9.91 -7.89 8.17
N GLU A 76 8.86 -7.09 8.06
CA GLU A 76 7.49 -7.55 7.74
C GLU A 76 7.35 -8.01 6.26
N PHE A 77 8.30 -7.66 5.39
CA PHE A 77 8.34 -8.02 3.97
C PHE A 77 9.15 -9.29 3.65
N LYS A 78 9.56 -10.06 4.68
CA LYS A 78 10.31 -11.32 4.54
C LYS A 78 9.52 -12.49 3.95
N TYR A 79 8.21 -12.35 3.79
CA TYR A 79 7.39 -13.43 3.26
C TYR A 79 7.76 -13.70 1.78
N GLU A 80 8.18 -14.93 1.49
CA GLU A 80 8.56 -15.33 0.14
C GLU A 80 7.31 -15.46 -0.76
N TYR A 81 7.07 -14.42 -1.55
CA TYR A 81 5.97 -14.33 -2.49
C TYR A 81 6.37 -14.75 -3.92
N ARG A 82 7.65 -15.00 -4.17
CA ARG A 82 8.14 -15.46 -5.46
C ARG A 82 8.07 -16.99 -5.51
N THR A 83 8.01 -17.49 -6.73
CA THR A 83 8.19 -18.90 -7.10
C THR A 83 9.01 -18.97 -8.36
N HIS A 84 9.39 -20.16 -8.81
CA HIS A 84 10.19 -20.32 -10.01
C HIS A 84 9.34 -20.88 -11.15
N TYR A 85 9.36 -20.19 -12.29
CA TYR A 85 8.79 -20.69 -13.54
C TYR A 85 9.88 -20.69 -14.61
N LYS A 86 10.19 -21.88 -15.14
CA LYS A 86 11.29 -22.10 -16.11
C LYS A 86 12.64 -21.53 -15.63
N GLY A 87 12.93 -21.66 -14.34
CA GLY A 87 14.18 -21.18 -13.74
C GLY A 87 14.23 -19.67 -13.47
N GLN A 88 13.15 -18.93 -13.74
CA GLN A 88 13.06 -17.49 -13.46
C GLN A 88 12.15 -17.24 -12.24
N PRO A 89 12.52 -16.34 -11.32
CA PRO A 89 11.64 -15.92 -10.24
C PRO A 89 10.44 -15.17 -10.81
N VAL A 90 9.24 -15.55 -10.36
CA VAL A 90 7.97 -14.92 -10.72
C VAL A 90 7.14 -14.72 -9.46
N ASN A 91 6.39 -13.63 -9.40
CA ASN A 91 5.46 -13.40 -8.30
C ASN A 91 4.24 -14.32 -8.45
N LYS A 92 3.90 -15.09 -7.40
CA LYS A 92 2.80 -16.06 -7.42
C LYS A 92 1.41 -15.43 -7.30
N TYR A 93 1.33 -14.13 -7.03
CA TYR A 93 0.09 -13.38 -6.87
C TYR A 93 -0.23 -12.53 -8.10
N TYR A 94 -1.50 -12.28 -8.37
CA TYR A 94 -1.93 -11.45 -9.51
C TYR A 94 -1.80 -9.95 -9.23
N ALA A 95 -1.47 -9.15 -10.25
CA ALA A 95 -1.26 -7.71 -10.13
C ALA A 95 -2.55 -6.87 -9.96
N GLY A 96 -3.75 -7.47 -10.07
CA GLY A 96 -5.02 -6.73 -10.03
C GLY A 96 -5.23 -5.93 -8.75
N THR A 97 -4.91 -6.52 -7.59
CA THR A 97 -4.95 -5.82 -6.30
C THR A 97 -3.95 -4.66 -6.26
N ALA A 98 -2.77 -4.84 -6.85
CA ALA A 98 -1.76 -3.78 -6.95
C ALA A 98 -2.28 -2.59 -7.74
N LEU A 99 -2.97 -2.84 -8.86
CA LEU A 99 -3.57 -1.80 -9.68
C LEU A 99 -4.60 -0.96 -8.89
N MET A 100 -5.40 -1.59 -8.04
CA MET A 100 -6.35 -0.87 -7.17
C MET A 100 -5.66 -0.08 -6.05
N MET A 101 -4.53 -0.59 -5.55
CA MET A 101 -3.70 0.09 -4.56
C MET A 101 -2.88 1.26 -5.15
N MET A 102 -2.62 1.25 -6.46
CA MET A 102 -1.76 2.22 -7.15
C MET A 102 -2.04 3.69 -6.83
N PRO A 103 -3.29 4.23 -6.91
CA PRO A 103 -3.52 5.65 -6.63
C PRO A 103 -3.07 6.03 -5.21
N PHE A 104 -3.31 5.17 -4.22
CA PHE A 104 -2.91 5.40 -2.84
C PHE A 104 -1.40 5.28 -2.66
N TYR A 105 -0.77 4.28 -3.30
CA TYR A 105 0.68 4.12 -3.30
C TYR A 105 1.38 5.36 -3.84
N LEU A 106 0.92 5.92 -4.96
CA LEU A 106 1.53 7.11 -5.56
C LEU A 106 1.41 8.34 -4.65
N ILE A 107 0.27 8.53 -3.98
CA ILE A 107 0.10 9.62 -3.01
C ILE A 107 1.03 9.41 -1.81
N GLY A 108 1.08 8.19 -1.25
CA GLY A 108 1.99 7.87 -0.14
C GLY A 108 3.47 8.03 -0.51
N HIS A 109 3.84 7.66 -1.73
CA HIS A 109 5.21 7.81 -2.23
C HIS A 109 5.58 9.29 -2.42
N LEU A 110 4.66 10.11 -2.94
CA LEU A 110 4.82 11.56 -2.98
C LEU A 110 4.96 12.16 -1.58
N LEU A 111 4.18 11.70 -0.60
CA LEU A 111 4.30 12.18 0.77
C LEU A 111 5.62 11.77 1.44
N ASN A 112 6.15 10.59 1.15
CA ASN A 112 7.50 10.22 1.59
C ASN A 112 8.53 11.22 1.05
N TYR A 113 8.45 11.58 -0.23
CA TYR A 113 9.31 12.60 -0.83
C TYR A 113 9.18 13.96 -0.11
N LEU A 114 7.95 14.43 0.11
CA LEU A 114 7.69 15.73 0.73
C LEU A 114 8.08 15.80 2.22
N THR A 115 8.13 14.66 2.90
CA THR A 115 8.43 14.59 4.34
C THR A 115 9.85 14.08 4.63
N GLY A 116 10.66 13.81 3.61
CA GLY A 116 12.04 13.33 3.76
C GLY A 116 12.15 11.88 4.24
N ASN A 117 11.09 11.08 4.10
CA ASN A 117 11.14 9.65 4.39
C ASN A 117 11.80 8.87 3.23
N PRO A 118 12.29 7.64 3.47
CA PRO A 118 12.94 6.87 2.41
C PRO A 118 12.02 6.63 1.21
N MET A 119 12.61 6.70 0.02
CA MET A 119 11.93 6.53 -1.27
C MET A 119 12.06 5.10 -1.80
N ASP A 120 12.11 4.12 -0.89
CA ASP A 120 12.30 2.69 -1.20
C ASP A 120 11.00 1.97 -1.62
N GLY A 121 9.86 2.65 -1.54
CA GLY A 121 8.55 2.08 -1.85
C GLY A 121 7.92 1.28 -0.71
N PHE A 122 8.57 1.19 0.46
CA PHE A 122 8.08 0.46 1.65
C PHE A 122 7.92 1.36 2.88
N SER A 123 8.30 2.63 2.77
CA SER A 123 8.28 3.59 3.86
C SER A 123 6.88 4.05 4.31
N VAL A 124 6.86 4.69 5.49
CA VAL A 124 5.67 4.98 6.30
C VAL A 124 4.44 5.49 5.53
N TRP A 125 4.56 6.53 4.70
CA TRP A 125 3.38 7.12 4.05
C TRP A 125 2.81 6.24 2.96
N VAL A 126 3.64 5.43 2.29
CA VAL A 126 3.14 4.42 1.35
C VAL A 126 2.24 3.43 2.08
N LEU A 127 2.70 2.83 3.18
CA LEU A 127 1.92 1.83 3.91
C LEU A 127 0.67 2.44 4.56
N ILE A 128 0.75 3.65 5.10
CA ILE A 128 -0.41 4.37 5.62
C ILE A 128 -1.46 4.61 4.53
N PHE A 129 -1.07 5.05 3.35
CA PHE A 129 -2.03 5.30 2.27
C PHE A 129 -2.62 4.02 1.69
N ILE A 130 -1.85 2.93 1.62
CA ILE A 130 -2.40 1.60 1.33
C ILE A 130 -3.49 1.23 2.32
N HIS A 131 -3.30 1.50 3.62
CA HIS A 131 -4.32 1.26 4.63
C HIS A 131 -5.56 2.16 4.45
N ILE A 132 -5.39 3.44 4.12
CA ILE A 132 -6.51 4.34 3.81
C ILE A 132 -7.33 3.80 2.64
N GLY A 133 -6.69 3.30 1.59
CA GLY A 133 -7.38 2.74 0.43
C GLY A 133 -8.11 1.41 0.69
N ALA A 134 -7.85 0.77 1.83
CA ALA A 134 -8.51 -0.47 2.23
C ALA A 134 -9.76 -0.26 3.12
N ILE A 135 -10.06 0.99 3.49
CA ILE A 135 -11.20 1.39 4.34
C ILE A 135 -12.29 2.01 3.47
#